data_AF-A0A8X6WAY6-F1
#
_entry.id   AF-A0A8X6WAY6-F1
#
_cell.length_a   1.000
_cell.length_b   1.000
_cell.length_c   1.000
_cell.angle_alpha   90.00
_cell.angle_beta   90.00
_cell.angle_gamma   90.00
#
_symmetry.space_group_name_H-M   'P 1'
#
loop_
_entity.id
_entity.type
_entity.pdbx_description
1 polymer ?
#
loop_
_entity_poly.entity_id
_entity_poly.type
_entity_poly.pdbx_seq_one_letter_code
_entity_poly.pdbx_strand_id
1 'polypeptide(L)'
;MKIQKDGKSRYDIARSVGRQYPSIQRVADNFKSTGIYASKPRPGHPFKLTIRERRSMIPLLKTNPCLTVLDIKKKSDPNFYDLLVLFFQSRSMISMKVSTPIPTRSF
;
A
#
# COMPACT_ATOMS: atom_id res chain seq x y z
N MET A 1 18.68 -9.22 -26.42
CA MET A 1 18.85 -8.63 -27.77
C MET A 1 20.00 -9.36 -28.47
N LYS A 2 19.78 -10.05 -29.61
CA LYS A 2 20.87 -10.68 -30.38
C LYS A 2 21.92 -9.64 -30.82
N ILE A 3 21.46 -8.48 -31.31
CA ILE A 3 22.30 -7.43 -31.90
C ILE A 3 23.30 -6.79 -30.93
N GLN A 4 22.99 -6.73 -29.62
CA GLN A 4 23.95 -6.26 -28.60
C GLN A 4 24.99 -7.31 -28.23
N LYS A 5 24.67 -8.61 -28.37
CA LYS A 5 25.66 -9.68 -28.17
C LYS A 5 26.72 -9.68 -29.28
N ASP A 6 26.36 -9.16 -30.45
CA ASP A 6 27.24 -8.99 -31.61
C ASP A 6 28.20 -7.77 -31.47
N GLY A 7 28.29 -7.15 -30.29
CA GLY A 7 29.23 -6.06 -29.99
C GLY A 7 28.90 -4.70 -30.65
N LYS A 8 27.76 -4.57 -31.33
CA LYS A 8 27.39 -3.34 -32.05
C LYS A 8 27.04 -2.20 -31.09
N SER A 9 27.44 -0.98 -31.45
CA SER A 9 27.07 0.23 -30.71
C SER A 9 25.56 0.47 -30.78
N ARG A 10 25.01 1.05 -29.70
CA ARG A 10 23.58 1.44 -29.63
C ARG A 10 23.17 2.39 -30.77
N TYR A 11 24.09 3.21 -31.26
CA TYR A 11 23.88 4.09 -32.41
C TYR A 11 23.70 3.31 -33.73
N ASP A 12 24.52 2.30 -33.96
CA ASP A 12 24.42 1.45 -35.17
C ASP A 12 23.14 0.62 -35.15
N ILE A 13 22.72 0.20 -33.96
CA ILE A 13 21.43 -0.47 -33.74
C ILE A 13 20.27 0.48 -34.09
N ALA A 14 20.35 1.74 -33.65
CA ALA A 14 19.32 2.75 -33.96
C ALA A 14 19.19 2.98 -35.48
N ARG A 15 20.33 3.13 -36.18
CA ARG A 15 20.36 3.29 -37.64
C ARG A 15 19.82 2.06 -38.38
N SER A 16 20.22 0.86 -37.98
CA SER A 16 19.80 -0.38 -38.64
C SER A 16 18.32 -0.73 -38.42
N VAL A 17 17.76 -0.39 -37.27
CA VAL A 17 16.34 -0.65 -36.93
C VAL A 17 15.43 0.52 -37.36
N GLY A 18 15.99 1.65 -37.81
CA GLY A 18 15.23 2.84 -38.20
C GLY A 18 14.50 3.49 -37.02
N ARG A 19 15.10 3.46 -35.83
CA ARG A 19 14.51 4.02 -34.60
C ARG A 19 15.45 5.04 -33.97
N GLN A 20 14.89 5.97 -33.21
CA GLN A 20 15.68 6.99 -32.53
C GLN A 20 16.55 6.36 -31.43
N TYR A 21 17.77 6.89 -31.27
CA TYR A 21 18.73 6.43 -30.25
C TYR A 21 18.14 6.37 -28.82
N PRO A 22 17.40 7.38 -28.31
CA PRO A 22 16.82 7.33 -26.97
C PRO A 22 15.84 6.17 -26.76
N SER A 23 15.13 5.77 -27.82
CA SER A 23 14.21 4.63 -27.77
C SER A 23 14.98 3.33 -27.60
N ILE A 24 16.06 3.14 -28.36
CA ILE A 24 16.93 1.96 -28.25
C ILE A 24 17.61 1.91 -26.88
N GLN A 25 18.08 3.05 -26.37
CA GLN A 25 18.66 3.14 -25.03
C GLN A 25 17.65 2.70 -23.96
N ARG A 26 16.43 3.25 -23.98
CA ARG A 26 15.37 2.91 -23.02
C ARG A 26 14.99 1.43 -23.07
N VAL A 27 14.90 0.85 -24.27
CA VAL A 27 14.63 -0.59 -24.44
C VAL A 27 15.77 -1.43 -23.89
N ALA A 28 17.02 -1.08 -24.18
CA ALA A 28 18.19 -1.79 -23.68
C ALA A 28 18.28 -1.75 -22.15
N ASP A 29 18.02 -0.61 -21.54
CA ASP A 29 18.08 -0.44 -20.08
C ASP A 29 16.90 -1.13 -19.38
N ASN A 30 15.71 -1.14 -20.00
CA ASN A 30 14.58 -1.95 -19.56
C ASN A 30 14.89 -3.45 -19.62
N PHE A 31 15.52 -3.91 -20.70
CA PHE A 31 15.91 -5.31 -20.85
C PHE A 31 16.99 -5.71 -19.83
N LYS A 32 17.98 -4.85 -19.58
CA LYS A 32 19.00 -5.09 -18.54
C LYS A 32 18.40 -5.20 -17.13
N SER A 33 17.40 -4.39 -16.81
CA SER A 33 16.76 -4.39 -15.49
C SER A 33 15.77 -5.53 -15.27
N THR A 34 15.05 -5.96 -16.31
CA THR A 34 13.96 -6.95 -16.15
C THR A 34 14.22 -8.30 -16.80
N GLY A 35 15.15 -8.39 -17.75
CA GLY A 35 15.36 -9.58 -18.58
C GLY A 35 14.23 -9.86 -19.58
N ILE A 36 13.19 -9.03 -19.62
CA ILE A 36 11.97 -9.26 -20.38
C ILE A 36 11.96 -8.37 -21.63
N TYR A 37 11.55 -8.95 -22.76
CA TYR A 37 11.39 -8.23 -24.03
C TYR A 37 10.02 -7.54 -24.15
N ALA A 38 9.03 -8.01 -23.41
CA ALA A 38 7.70 -7.42 -23.37
C ALA A 38 7.71 -6.03 -22.71
N SER A 39 6.76 -5.19 -23.10
CA SER A 39 6.55 -3.88 -22.47
C SER A 39 6.20 -4.05 -21.00
N LYS A 40 6.79 -3.21 -20.13
CA LYS A 40 6.39 -3.10 -18.73
C LYS A 40 4.88 -2.76 -18.66
N PRO A 41 4.12 -3.38 -17.74
CA PRO A 41 2.74 -2.98 -17.51
C PRO A 41 2.69 -1.50 -17.14
N ARG A 42 1.64 -0.79 -17.58
CA ARG A 42 1.47 0.60 -17.20
C ARG A 42 1.30 0.68 -15.68
N PRO A 43 2.01 1.58 -14.98
CA PRO A 43 1.78 1.78 -13.56
C PRO A 43 0.35 2.26 -13.36
N GLY A 44 -0.45 1.48 -12.64
CA GLY A 44 -1.78 1.88 -12.20
C GLY A 44 -1.72 2.65 -10.88
N HIS A 45 -2.84 3.27 -10.50
CA HIS A 45 -2.98 3.86 -9.17
C HIS A 45 -3.02 2.74 -8.11
N PRO A 46 -2.24 2.84 -7.02
CA PRO A 46 -2.35 1.88 -5.93
C PRO A 46 -3.76 1.93 -5.33
N PHE A 47 -4.36 0.76 -5.13
CA PHE A 47 -5.67 0.71 -4.49
C PHE A 47 -5.54 1.03 -2.99
N LYS A 48 -6.43 1.89 -2.49
CA LYS A 48 -6.51 2.21 -1.05
C LYS A 48 -6.91 1.01 -0.19
N LEU A 49 -7.66 0.07 -0.77
CA LEU A 49 -8.18 -1.11 -0.09
C LEU A 49 -7.39 -2.35 -0.49
N THR A 50 -7.10 -3.19 0.50
CA THR A 50 -6.52 -4.51 0.25
C THR A 50 -7.53 -5.42 -0.44
N ILE A 51 -7.05 -6.49 -1.09
CA ILE A 51 -7.93 -7.47 -1.75
C ILE A 51 -8.86 -8.14 -0.74
N ARG A 52 -8.38 -8.38 0.49
CA ARG A 52 -9.16 -8.99 1.58
C ARG A 52 -10.31 -8.07 2.03
N GLU A 53 -10.01 -6.82 2.33
CA GLU A 53 -11.01 -5.80 2.67
C GLU A 53 -12.06 -5.64 1.57
N ARG A 54 -11.63 -5.60 0.32
CA ARG A 54 -12.56 -5.49 -0.82
C ARG A 54 -13.50 -6.70 -0.88
N ARG A 55 -12.98 -7.91 -0.66
CA ARG A 55 -13.77 -9.15 -0.68
C ARG A 55 -14.76 -9.23 0.48
N SER A 56 -14.46 -8.67 1.66
CA SER A 56 -15.40 -8.64 2.78
C SER A 56 -16.46 -7.55 2.62
N MET A 57 -16.12 -6.37 2.09
CA MET A 57 -17.07 -5.26 1.97
C MET A 57 -18.08 -5.40 0.81
N ILE A 58 -17.65 -5.90 -0.35
CA ILE A 58 -18.54 -5.98 -1.53
C ILE A 58 -19.81 -6.80 -1.27
N PRO A 59 -19.76 -8.01 -0.67
CA PRO A 59 -20.96 -8.79 -0.38
C PRO A 59 -21.90 -8.09 0.61
N LEU A 60 -21.36 -7.37 1.60
CA LEU A 60 -22.17 -6.61 2.57
C LEU A 60 -22.97 -5.50 1.88
N LEU A 61 -22.32 -4.75 1.00
CA LEU A 61 -22.98 -3.71 0.20
C LEU A 61 -23.99 -4.28 -0.81
N LYS A 62 -23.70 -5.45 -1.39
CA LYS A 62 -24.62 -6.12 -2.32
C LYS A 62 -25.89 -6.63 -1.64
N THR A 63 -25.76 -7.16 -0.42
CA THR A 63 -26.89 -7.68 0.35
C THR A 63 -27.72 -6.57 0.96
N ASN A 64 -27.08 -5.50 1.44
CA ASN A 64 -27.75 -4.34 2.01
C ASN A 64 -27.05 -3.04 1.54
N PRO A 65 -27.57 -2.37 0.50
CA PRO A 65 -26.93 -1.19 -0.07
C PRO A 65 -27.02 0.05 0.83
N CYS A 66 -27.96 0.06 1.78
CA CYS A 66 -28.15 1.17 2.73
C CYS A 66 -27.23 1.11 3.95
N LEU A 67 -26.26 0.18 4.00
CA LEU A 67 -25.33 0.09 5.13
C LEU A 67 -24.47 1.34 5.23
N THR A 68 -24.36 1.87 6.45
CA THR A 68 -23.45 2.97 6.71
C THR A 68 -22.00 2.49 6.74
N VAL A 69 -21.06 3.40 6.51
CA VAL A 69 -19.63 3.10 6.54
C VAL A 69 -19.19 2.53 7.90
N LEU A 70 -19.81 2.98 9.00
CA LEU A 70 -19.54 2.48 10.34
C LEU A 70 -19.98 1.02 10.51
N ASP A 71 -21.13 0.66 9.93
CA ASP A 71 -21.65 -0.71 10.01
C ASP A 71 -20.82 -1.68 9.17
N ILE A 72 -20.31 -1.22 8.02
CA ILE A 72 -19.41 -1.99 7.17
C ILE A 72 -18.10 -2.27 7.92
N LYS A 73 -17.52 -1.24 8.56
CA LYS A 73 -16.29 -1.37 9.33
C LYS A 73 -16.42 -2.35 10.50
N LYS A 74 -17.53 -2.29 11.24
CA LYS A 74 -17.83 -3.23 12.34
C LYS A 74 -17.94 -4.68 11.88
N LYS A 75 -18.44 -4.92 10.66
CA LYS A 75 -18.65 -6.26 10.10
C LYS A 75 -17.42 -6.78 9.34
N SER A 76 -16.58 -5.91 8.79
CA SER A 76 -15.39 -6.30 8.03
C SER A 76 -14.21 -6.71 8.92
N ASP A 77 -14.11 -6.14 10.12
CA ASP A 77 -12.93 -6.27 10.99
C ASP A 77 -13.32 -6.91 12.34
N PRO A 78 -13.12 -8.23 12.55
CA PRO A 78 -13.47 -8.88 13.80
C PRO A 78 -12.62 -8.40 15.01
N ASN A 79 -11.41 -7.90 14.77
CA ASN A 79 -10.50 -7.38 15.81
C ASN A 79 -10.71 -5.89 16.15
N PHE A 80 -11.68 -5.20 15.53
CA PHE A 80 -11.92 -3.78 15.82
C PHE A 80 -12.45 -3.55 17.24
N TYR A 81 -13.17 -4.54 17.79
CA TYR A 81 -13.66 -4.51 19.16
C TYR A 81 -12.55 -4.68 20.19
N ASP A 82 -11.52 -5.50 19.93
CA ASP A 82 -10.42 -5.71 20.88
C ASP A 82 -9.60 -4.43 21.12
N LEU A 83 -9.34 -3.66 20.07
CA LEU A 83 -8.64 -2.38 20.18
C LEU A 83 -9.47 -1.31 20.90
N LEU A 84 -10.80 -1.29 20.69
CA LEU A 84 -11.68 -0.35 21.39
C LEU A 84 -11.90 -0.73 22.86
N VAL A 85 -12.00 -2.02 23.18
CA VAL A 85 -12.11 -2.53 24.57
C VAL A 85 -10.83 -2.20 25.34
N LEU A 86 -9.65 -2.42 24.75
CA LEU A 86 -8.36 -2.04 25.36
C LEU A 86 -8.23 -0.52 25.56
N PHE A 87 -8.74 0.30 24.63
CA PHE A 87 -8.72 1.75 24.75
C PHE A 87 -9.70 2.28 25.81
N PHE A 88 -10.83 1.62 26.02
CA PHE A 88 -11.78 1.98 27.08
C PHE A 88 -11.38 1.46 28.47
N GLN A 89 -10.75 0.27 28.56
CA GLN A 89 -10.21 -0.25 29.83
C GLN A 89 -9.04 0.59 30.37
N SER A 90 -8.23 1.17 29.50
CA SER A 90 -7.11 2.03 29.91
C SER A 90 -7.57 3.41 30.40
N ARG A 91 -8.78 3.86 30.05
CA ARG A 91 -9.36 5.13 30.54
C ARG A 91 -10.04 5.02 31.91
N SER A 92 -10.56 3.86 32.31
CA SER A 92 -11.18 3.68 33.63
C SER A 92 -10.17 3.55 34.76
N MET A 93 -8.91 3.16 34.47
CA MET A 93 -7.85 3.06 35.49
C MET A 93 -7.17 4.38 35.88
N ILE A 94 -7.45 5.49 35.18
CA ILE A 94 -6.87 6.81 35.48
C ILE A 94 -7.72 7.58 36.53
N SER A 95 -8.94 7.11 36.86
CA SER A 95 -9.84 7.82 37.79
C SER A 95 -9.71 7.44 39.27
N MET A 96 -8.71 6.64 39.67
CA MET A 96 -8.48 6.34 41.09
C MET A 96 -6.99 6.38 41.43
N LYS A 97 -6.42 7.59 41.54
CA LYS A 97 -5.19 7.90 42.32
C LYS A 97 -4.83 9.39 42.22
N VAL A 98 -5.61 10.25 42.88
CA VAL A 98 -5.08 11.55 43.35
C VAL A 98 -5.66 11.84 44.73
N SER A 99 -5.05 11.25 45.74
CA SER A 99 -5.12 11.75 47.12
C SER A 99 -3.80 11.45 47.80
N THR A 100 -2.75 12.20 47.42
CA THR A 100 -1.54 12.28 48.24
C THR A 100 -1.72 13.44 49.23
N PRO A 101 -1.59 13.21 50.55
CA PRO A 101 -1.69 14.29 51.53
C PRO A 101 -0.51 15.24 51.39
N ILE A 102 -0.81 16.54 51.49
CA ILE A 102 0.17 17.63 51.50
C ILE A 102 0.99 17.53 52.80
N PRO A 103 2.34 17.52 52.76
CA PRO A 103 3.13 17.55 53.98
C PRO A 103 3.07 18.95 54.60
N THR A 104 2.49 19.06 55.79
CA THR A 104 2.56 20.26 56.62
C THR A 104 4.00 20.46 57.10
N ARG A 105 4.59 21.59 56.74
CA ARG A 105 5.91 22.03 57.22
C ARG A 105 5.73 22.63 58.62
N SER A 106 6.20 21.94 59.66
CA SER A 106 6.35 22.51 61.00
C SER A 106 7.53 23.48 61.00
N PHE A 107 7.31 24.68 61.56
CA PHE A 107 8.33 25.70 61.83
C PHE A 107 9.22 25.30 63.00
#